data_AF-A0A5A7NSN9-F1
#
_entry.id   AF-A0A5A7NSN9-F1
#
_cell.length_a   1.000
_cell.length_b   1.000
_cell.length_c   1.000
_cell.angle_alpha   90.00
_cell.angle_beta   90.00
_cell.angle_gamma   90.00
#
_symmetry.space_group_name_H-M   'P 1'
#
loop_
_entity.id
_entity.type
_entity.pdbx_description
1 polymer ?
#
loop_
_entity_poly.entity_id
_entity_poly.type
_entity_poly.pdbx_seq_one_letter_code
_entity_poly.pdbx_strand_id
1 'polypeptide(L)'
;MGSADAFYLDKSDPAAWKALNALSLKVGAALKAAGIGPRTIELVNLRISQINGCAYCLDMHTKVALEAGESIQRLGVLPVWREAGLFSDEEMAALAVAEMVTVLPHEEDRLAELAGARNILTDAQYSALTWAAISINAFNRVSILSRHAITPDPEAKQA
;
A
#
# COMPACT_ATOMS: atom_id res chain seq x y z
N MET A 1 15.79 2.96 24.94
CA MET A 1 15.63 4.42 25.10
C MET A 1 14.15 4.75 24.96
N GLY A 2 13.44 4.84 26.08
CA GLY A 2 12.02 5.24 26.09
C GLY A 2 11.94 6.74 25.87
N SER A 3 11.28 7.17 24.78
CA SER A 3 11.23 8.58 24.39
C SER A 3 9.95 9.22 24.93
N ALA A 4 10.06 9.90 26.07
CA ALA A 4 9.02 10.82 26.54
C ALA A 4 8.81 12.02 25.59
N ASP A 5 9.66 12.18 24.55
CA ASP A 5 9.65 13.28 23.58
C ASP A 5 9.37 12.84 22.13
N ALA A 6 8.76 11.67 21.91
CA ALA A 6 8.44 11.25 20.55
C ALA A 6 7.27 12.09 19.98
N PHE A 7 7.54 12.85 18.92
CA PHE A 7 6.52 13.56 18.15
C PHE A 7 5.78 12.59 17.23
N TYR A 8 4.45 12.54 17.37
CA TYR A 8 3.56 11.74 16.54
C TYR A 8 2.62 12.68 15.79
N LEU A 9 2.77 12.78 14.48
CA LEU A 9 1.97 13.66 13.63
C LEU A 9 0.47 13.36 13.78
N ASP A 10 0.11 12.09 13.75
CA ASP A 10 -1.25 11.55 13.96
C ASP A 10 -1.86 11.89 15.32
N LYS A 11 -1.03 12.07 16.36
CA LYS A 11 -1.51 12.47 17.71
C LYS A 11 -1.51 13.98 17.91
N SER A 12 -0.63 14.70 17.22
CA SER A 12 -0.51 16.16 17.29
C SER A 12 -1.69 16.88 16.65
N ASP A 13 -2.32 16.28 15.63
CA ASP A 13 -3.57 16.77 15.02
C ASP A 13 -4.58 15.61 14.83
N PRO A 14 -5.39 15.33 15.87
CA PRO A 14 -6.39 14.27 15.81
C PRO A 14 -7.49 14.49 14.76
N ALA A 15 -7.77 15.75 14.40
CA ALA A 15 -8.80 16.06 13.41
C ALA A 15 -8.33 15.70 12.00
N ALA A 16 -7.10 16.07 11.64
CA ALA A 16 -6.48 15.67 10.39
C ALA A 16 -6.34 14.13 10.29
N TRP A 17 -5.91 13.48 11.37
CA TRP A 17 -5.82 12.02 11.42
C TRP A 17 -7.18 11.33 11.24
N LYS A 18 -8.23 11.84 11.88
CA LYS A 18 -9.60 11.33 11.70
C LYS A 18 -10.08 11.47 10.27
N ALA A 19 -9.77 12.59 9.60
CA ALA A 19 -10.14 12.81 8.21
C ALA A 19 -9.42 11.81 7.27
N LEU A 20 -8.12 11.55 7.49
CA LEU A 20 -7.37 10.57 6.70
C LEU A 20 -7.93 9.14 6.89
N ASN A 21 -8.27 8.76 8.12
CA ASN A 21 -8.94 7.49 8.38
C ASN A 21 -10.32 7.40 7.69
N ALA A 22 -11.10 8.49 7.72
CA ALA A 22 -12.39 8.53 7.03
C ALA A 22 -12.25 8.37 5.51
N LEU A 23 -11.21 8.98 4.90
CA LEU A 23 -10.86 8.73 3.50
C LEU A 23 -10.56 7.25 3.27
N SER A 24 -9.70 6.65 4.08
CA SER A 24 -9.34 5.22 3.98
C SER A 24 -10.57 4.30 3.99
N LEU A 25 -11.52 4.54 4.90
CA LEU A 25 -12.77 3.77 4.96
C LEU A 25 -13.61 3.89 3.69
N LYS A 26 -13.69 5.09 3.10
CA LYS A 26 -14.41 5.31 1.83
C LYS A 26 -13.70 4.63 0.66
N VAL A 27 -12.38 4.68 0.62
CA VAL A 27 -11.58 4.00 -0.40
C VAL A 27 -11.73 2.48 -0.29
N GLY A 28 -11.69 1.91 0.91
CA GLY A 28 -11.94 0.48 1.14
C GLY A 28 -13.33 0.04 0.67
N ALA A 29 -14.37 0.85 0.94
CA ALA A 29 -15.71 0.59 0.43
C ALA A 29 -15.77 0.66 -1.11
N ALA A 30 -15.06 1.61 -1.73
CA ALA A 30 -14.99 1.74 -3.18
C ALA A 30 -14.27 0.56 -3.84
N LEU A 31 -13.15 0.11 -3.28
CA LEU A 31 -12.42 -1.09 -3.74
C LEU A 31 -13.31 -2.33 -3.69
N LYS A 32 -14.03 -2.53 -2.57
CA LYS A 32 -14.98 -3.63 -2.41
C LYS A 32 -16.11 -3.55 -3.43
N ALA A 33 -16.68 -2.36 -3.64
CA ALA A 33 -17.75 -2.16 -4.62
C ALA A 33 -17.27 -2.38 -6.06
N ALA A 34 -16.00 -2.07 -6.35
CA ALA A 34 -15.35 -2.32 -7.64
C ALA A 34 -14.90 -3.78 -7.84
N GLY A 35 -15.09 -4.65 -6.84
CA GLY A 35 -14.73 -6.07 -6.92
C GLY A 35 -13.24 -6.38 -6.72
N ILE A 36 -12.43 -5.42 -6.25
CA ILE A 36 -11.02 -5.67 -5.95
C ILE A 36 -10.90 -6.51 -4.67
N GLY A 37 -10.25 -7.66 -4.79
CA GLY A 37 -10.07 -8.60 -3.67
C GLY A 37 -9.07 -8.10 -2.62
N PRO A 38 -9.19 -8.55 -1.35
CA PRO A 38 -8.32 -8.09 -0.26
C PRO A 38 -6.83 -8.36 -0.51
N ARG A 39 -6.49 -9.45 -1.18
CA ARG A 39 -5.10 -9.75 -1.58
C ARG A 39 -4.50 -8.66 -2.46
N THR A 40 -5.20 -8.26 -3.52
CA THR A 40 -4.75 -7.19 -4.44
C THR A 40 -4.58 -5.85 -3.72
N ILE A 41 -5.50 -5.54 -2.79
CA ILE A 41 -5.41 -4.33 -1.96
C ILE A 41 -4.11 -4.33 -1.16
N GLU A 42 -3.78 -5.44 -0.52
CA GLU A 42 -2.58 -5.55 0.30
C GLU A 42 -1.29 -5.57 -0.54
N LEU A 43 -1.30 -6.14 -1.75
CA LEU A 43 -0.16 -6.03 -2.66
C LEU A 43 0.15 -4.56 -3.02
N VAL A 44 -0.89 -3.76 -3.30
CA VAL A 44 -0.75 -2.32 -3.55
C VAL A 44 -0.19 -1.61 -2.32
N ASN A 45 -0.76 -1.85 -1.14
CA ASN A 45 -0.31 -1.22 0.10
C ASN A 45 1.16 -1.56 0.42
N LEU A 46 1.54 -2.84 0.25
CA LEU A 46 2.89 -3.31 0.46
C LEU A 46 3.86 -2.72 -0.55
N ARG A 47 3.54 -2.75 -1.86
CA ARG A 47 4.44 -2.26 -2.90
C ARG A 47 4.74 -0.77 -2.72
N ILE A 48 3.73 0.02 -2.41
CA ILE A 48 3.91 1.46 -2.14
C ILE A 48 4.73 1.69 -0.88
N SER A 49 4.47 0.91 0.17
CA SER A 49 5.23 1.00 1.42
C SER A 49 6.70 0.58 1.26
N GLN A 50 7.00 -0.34 0.33
CA GLN A 50 8.37 -0.72 -0.04
C GLN A 50 9.08 0.45 -0.72
N ILE A 51 8.43 1.10 -1.69
CA ILE A 51 8.99 2.25 -2.42
C ILE A 51 9.24 3.43 -1.47
N ASN A 52 8.28 3.71 -0.57
CA ASN A 52 8.38 4.81 0.38
C ASN A 52 9.28 4.51 1.59
N GLY A 53 9.66 3.24 1.82
CA GLY A 53 10.44 2.84 2.99
C GLY A 53 9.68 2.93 4.33
N CYS A 54 8.36 2.75 4.35
CA CYS A 54 7.58 2.76 5.59
C CYS A 54 7.63 1.41 6.31
N ALA A 55 8.60 1.21 7.20
CA ALA A 55 8.79 -0.04 7.92
C ALA A 55 7.54 -0.47 8.73
N TYR A 56 6.92 0.46 9.47
CA TYR A 56 5.68 0.16 10.22
C TYR A 56 4.53 -0.31 9.31
N CYS A 57 4.37 0.35 8.16
CA CYS A 57 3.33 0.00 7.20
C CYS A 57 3.60 -1.38 6.58
N LEU A 58 4.86 -1.70 6.29
CA LEU A 58 5.26 -3.01 5.80
C LEU A 58 4.95 -4.12 6.80
N ASP A 59 5.29 -3.94 8.08
CA ASP A 59 4.99 -4.92 9.13
C ASP A 59 3.48 -5.18 9.25
N MET A 60 2.68 -4.12 9.31
CA MET A 60 1.23 -4.22 9.44
C MET A 60 0.58 -4.86 8.21
N HIS A 61 0.87 -4.36 7.00
CA HIS A 61 0.27 -4.88 5.77
C HIS A 61 0.77 -6.28 5.40
N THR A 62 1.98 -6.69 5.83
CA THR A 62 2.44 -8.07 5.62
C THR A 62 1.58 -9.06 6.39
N LYS A 63 1.25 -8.74 7.65
CA LYS A 63 0.36 -9.57 8.48
C LYS A 63 -1.03 -9.68 7.87
N VAL A 64 -1.62 -8.55 7.47
CA VAL A 64 -2.93 -8.50 6.83
C VAL A 64 -2.94 -9.26 5.49
N ALA A 65 -1.89 -9.15 4.68
CA ALA A 65 -1.77 -9.88 3.43
C ALA A 65 -1.76 -11.41 3.65
N LEU A 66 -0.99 -11.88 4.63
CA LEU A 66 -0.92 -13.30 4.98
C LEU A 66 -2.27 -13.81 5.49
N GLU A 67 -2.97 -13.04 6.34
CA GLU A 67 -4.33 -13.35 6.79
C GLU A 67 -5.34 -13.39 5.63
N ALA A 68 -5.15 -12.56 4.59
CA ALA A 68 -5.94 -12.57 3.37
C ALA A 68 -5.58 -13.71 2.39
N GLY A 69 -4.62 -14.57 2.74
CA GLY A 69 -4.22 -15.72 1.95
C GLY A 69 -3.13 -15.44 0.89
N GLU A 70 -2.35 -14.37 1.04
CA GLU A 70 -1.11 -14.24 0.28
C GLU A 70 -0.05 -15.27 0.70
N SER A 71 0.89 -15.54 -0.20
CA SER A 71 2.00 -16.45 0.07
C SER A 71 3.30 -15.70 0.34
N ILE A 72 4.14 -16.26 1.22
CA ILE A 72 5.49 -15.76 1.50
C ILE A 72 6.30 -15.63 0.19
N GLN A 73 6.15 -16.60 -0.72
CA GLN A 73 6.83 -16.58 -2.02
C GLN A 73 6.46 -15.33 -2.83
N ARG A 74 5.16 -15.04 -2.99
CA ARG A 74 4.68 -13.88 -3.75
C ARG A 74 5.09 -12.57 -3.09
N LEU A 75 5.01 -12.48 -1.76
CA LEU A 75 5.48 -11.31 -1.03
C LEU A 75 6.99 -11.07 -1.20
N GLY A 76 7.79 -12.14 -1.20
CA GLY A 76 9.24 -12.07 -1.40
C GLY A 76 9.65 -11.54 -2.78
N VAL A 77 8.86 -11.82 -3.82
CA VAL A 77 9.13 -11.36 -5.20
C VAL A 77 8.34 -10.11 -5.59
N LEU A 78 7.51 -9.56 -4.70
CA LEU A 78 6.71 -8.37 -4.97
C LEU A 78 7.52 -7.15 -5.48
N PRO A 79 8.73 -6.85 -4.97
CA PRO A 79 9.52 -5.73 -5.51
C PRO A 79 9.91 -5.86 -6.99
N VAL A 80 9.90 -7.10 -7.51
CA VAL A 80 10.29 -7.46 -8.88
C VAL A 80 9.13 -8.14 -9.62
N TRP A 81 7.89 -7.76 -9.30
CA TRP A 81 6.67 -8.41 -9.74
C TRP A 81 6.55 -8.59 -11.27
N ARG A 82 7.09 -7.66 -12.06
CA ARG A 82 7.07 -7.70 -13.54
C ARG A 82 7.79 -8.93 -14.11
N GLU A 83 8.83 -9.39 -13.42
CA GLU A 83 9.64 -10.55 -13.82
C GLU A 83 9.21 -11.86 -13.15
N ALA A 84 8.29 -11.78 -12.17
CA ALA A 84 7.97 -12.93 -11.32
C ALA A 84 7.06 -13.96 -12.00
N GLY A 85 6.19 -13.53 -12.91
CA GLY A 85 5.20 -14.42 -13.57
C GLY A 85 4.19 -15.06 -12.59
N LEU A 86 4.08 -14.55 -11.36
CA LEU A 86 3.22 -15.10 -10.32
C LEU A 86 1.93 -14.31 -10.11
N PHE A 87 1.78 -13.14 -10.73
CA PHE A 87 0.68 -12.19 -10.51
C PHE A 87 -0.30 -12.21 -11.69
N SER A 88 -1.60 -12.05 -11.41
CA SER A 88 -2.62 -11.97 -12.47
C SER A 88 -2.56 -10.64 -13.22
N ASP A 89 -3.22 -10.55 -14.37
CA ASP A 89 -3.28 -9.30 -15.14
C ASP A 89 -3.91 -8.15 -14.33
N GLU A 90 -4.94 -8.44 -13.52
CA GLU A 90 -5.57 -7.46 -12.62
C GLU A 90 -4.58 -6.99 -11.55
N GLU A 91 -3.82 -7.91 -10.94
CA GLU A 91 -2.82 -7.60 -9.92
C GLU A 91 -1.66 -6.77 -10.51
N MET A 92 -1.19 -7.12 -11.71
CA MET A 92 -0.14 -6.39 -12.42
C MET A 92 -0.60 -4.97 -12.81
N ALA A 93 -1.85 -4.82 -13.27
CA ALA A 93 -2.42 -3.50 -13.55
C ALA A 93 -2.56 -2.66 -12.26
N ALA A 94 -2.98 -3.27 -11.16
CA ALA A 94 -3.05 -2.61 -9.85
C ALA A 94 -1.65 -2.17 -9.34
N LEU A 95 -0.63 -3.02 -9.52
CA LEU A 95 0.75 -2.70 -9.16
C LEU A 95 1.35 -1.60 -10.04
N ALA A 96 1.03 -1.58 -11.34
CA ALA A 96 1.41 -0.49 -12.22
C ALA A 96 0.81 0.86 -11.76
N VAL A 97 -0.48 0.90 -11.42
CA VAL A 97 -1.13 2.08 -10.82
C VAL A 97 -0.41 2.49 -9.53
N ALA A 98 -0.10 1.52 -8.66
CA ALA A 98 0.57 1.75 -7.40
C ALA A 98 1.95 2.43 -7.57
N GLU A 99 2.78 1.92 -8.49
CA GLU A 99 4.09 2.49 -8.79
C GLU A 99 3.99 3.87 -9.43
N MET A 100 3.10 4.05 -10.41
CA MET A 100 2.98 5.31 -11.14
C MET A 100 2.46 6.47 -10.28
N VAL A 101 1.51 6.20 -9.38
CA VAL A 101 0.99 7.19 -8.42
C VAL A 101 2.03 7.55 -7.36
N THR A 102 2.92 6.61 -7.02
CA THR A 102 3.91 6.79 -5.94
C THR A 102 5.17 7.49 -6.43
N VAL A 103 5.74 7.01 -7.54
CA VAL A 103 7.02 7.49 -8.08
C VAL A 103 6.83 8.80 -8.85
N LEU A 104 5.70 8.96 -9.55
CA LEU A 104 5.43 10.09 -10.44
C LEU A 104 6.60 10.36 -11.42
N PRO A 105 6.94 9.40 -12.29
CA PRO A 105 8.01 9.56 -13.28
C PRO A 105 7.64 10.59 -14.36
N HIS A 106 8.46 10.71 -15.41
CA HIS A 106 8.15 11.54 -16.57
C HIS A 106 6.74 11.25 -17.10
N GLU A 107 6.09 12.31 -17.58
CA GLU A 107 4.66 12.27 -17.92
C GLU A 107 4.36 11.23 -19.01
N GLU A 108 5.20 11.11 -20.03
CA GLU A 108 5.03 10.16 -21.13
C GLU A 108 5.05 8.70 -20.62
N ASP A 109 6.05 8.34 -19.82
CA ASP A 109 6.15 7.01 -19.22
C ASP A 109 4.95 6.69 -18.32
N ARG A 110 4.56 7.67 -17.49
CA ARG A 110 3.41 7.54 -16.59
C ARG A 110 2.11 7.34 -17.35
N LEU A 111 1.87 8.12 -18.41
CA LEU A 111 0.67 8.01 -19.22
C LEU A 111 0.62 6.68 -19.97
N ALA A 112 1.76 6.20 -20.49
CA ALA A 112 1.84 4.91 -21.16
C ALA A 112 1.51 3.74 -20.22
N GLU A 113 2.11 3.69 -19.03
CA GLU A 113 1.85 2.64 -18.04
C GLU A 113 0.39 2.68 -17.54
N LEU A 114 -0.14 3.87 -17.23
CA LEU A 114 -1.52 4.01 -16.78
C LEU A 114 -2.54 3.68 -17.89
N ALA A 115 -2.23 3.97 -19.16
CA ALA A 115 -3.05 3.54 -20.28
C ALA A 115 -3.10 2.00 -20.39
N GLY A 116 -1.96 1.33 -20.19
CA GLY A 116 -1.89 -0.13 -20.11
C GLY A 116 -2.79 -0.69 -18.99
N ALA A 117 -2.71 -0.12 -17.79
CA ALA A 117 -3.55 -0.53 -16.67
C ALA A 117 -5.05 -0.33 -16.94
N ARG A 118 -5.44 0.77 -17.60
CA ARG A 118 -6.84 1.06 -17.98
C ARG A 118 -7.41 0.13 -19.06
N ASN A 119 -6.57 -0.58 -19.81
CA ASN A 119 -7.05 -1.61 -20.74
C ASN A 119 -7.47 -2.90 -20.03
N ILE A 120 -6.99 -3.12 -18.80
CA ILE A 120 -7.30 -4.31 -17.99
C ILE A 120 -8.37 -3.99 -16.93
N LEU A 121 -8.25 -2.85 -16.27
CA LEU A 121 -9.13 -2.42 -15.19
C LEU A 121 -10.36 -1.69 -15.72
N THR A 122 -11.51 -1.93 -15.09
CA THR A 122 -12.68 -1.06 -15.28
C THR A 122 -12.40 0.35 -14.72
N ASP A 123 -13.14 1.37 -15.18
CA ASP A 123 -12.99 2.74 -14.65
C ASP A 123 -13.22 2.80 -13.13
N ALA A 124 -14.13 1.97 -12.59
CA ALA A 124 -14.38 1.87 -11.16
C ALA A 124 -13.18 1.28 -10.39
N GLN A 125 -12.60 0.19 -10.90
CA GLN A 125 -11.40 -0.42 -10.32
C GLN A 125 -10.19 0.53 -10.38
N TYR A 126 -9.95 1.13 -11.55
CA TYR A 126 -8.84 2.07 -11.76
C TYR A 126 -8.94 3.28 -10.81
N SER A 127 -10.13 3.87 -10.69
CA SER A 127 -10.37 4.99 -9.77
C SER A 127 -10.14 4.58 -8.31
N ALA A 128 -10.71 3.44 -7.88
CA ALA A 128 -10.56 2.95 -6.51
C ALA A 128 -9.09 2.63 -6.16
N LEU A 129 -8.35 1.99 -7.07
CA LEU A 129 -6.93 1.68 -6.91
C LEU A 129 -6.05 2.94 -6.88
N THR A 130 -6.37 3.95 -7.70
CA THR A 130 -5.67 5.24 -7.66
C THR A 130 -5.86 5.93 -6.32
N TRP A 131 -7.11 5.97 -5.81
CA TRP A 131 -7.38 6.51 -4.47
C TRP A 131 -6.76 5.68 -3.34
N ALA A 132 -6.66 4.35 -3.51
CA ALA A 132 -5.93 3.48 -2.59
C ALA A 132 -4.46 3.87 -2.54
N ALA A 133 -3.82 4.02 -3.71
CA ALA A 133 -2.43 4.41 -3.81
C ALA A 133 -2.15 5.79 -3.18
N ILE A 134 -3.04 6.77 -3.38
CA ILE A 134 -2.97 8.09 -2.73
C ILE A 134 -3.10 7.95 -1.21
N SER A 135 -4.08 7.17 -0.75
CA SER A 135 -4.35 6.95 0.67
C SER A 135 -3.13 6.35 1.38
N ILE A 136 -2.57 5.23 0.90
CA ILE A 136 -1.42 4.59 1.54
C ILE A 136 -0.16 5.46 1.46
N ASN A 137 0.03 6.25 0.40
CA ASN A 137 1.10 7.25 0.32
C ASN A 137 1.01 8.28 1.47
N ALA A 138 -0.19 8.73 1.82
CA ALA A 138 -0.41 9.64 2.95
C ALA A 138 -0.11 8.95 4.29
N PHE A 139 -0.59 7.73 4.51
CA PHE A 139 -0.30 6.96 5.73
C PHE A 139 1.20 6.67 5.89
N ASN A 140 1.91 6.33 4.81
CA ASN A 140 3.35 6.15 4.82
C ASN A 140 4.07 7.41 5.32
N ARG A 141 3.69 8.60 4.80
CA ARG A 141 4.28 9.89 5.21
C ARG A 141 4.02 10.19 6.68
N VAL A 142 2.78 10.01 7.15
CA VAL A 142 2.44 10.16 8.56
C VAL A 142 3.31 9.23 9.41
N SER A 143 3.40 7.97 9.03
CA SER A 143 4.08 6.97 9.85
C SER A 143 5.59 7.16 9.92
N ILE A 144 6.22 7.50 8.80
CA ILE A 144 7.66 7.81 8.71
C ILE A 144 7.99 9.04 9.56
N LEU A 145 7.21 10.11 9.43
CA LEU A 145 7.46 11.35 10.17
C LEU A 145 7.14 11.24 11.67
N SER A 146 6.18 10.39 12.05
CA SER A 146 5.89 10.00 13.44
C SER A 146 6.90 8.99 14.02
N ARG A 147 7.79 8.44 13.19
CA ARG A 147 8.76 7.38 13.57
C ARG A 147 8.09 6.21 14.31
N HIS A 148 6.95 5.73 13.81
CA HIS A 148 6.26 4.60 14.44
C HIS A 148 7.19 3.38 14.54
N ALA A 149 7.28 2.82 15.75
CA ALA A 149 8.11 1.67 16.03
C ALA A 149 7.42 0.38 15.57
N ILE A 150 8.23 -0.57 15.08
CA ILE A 150 7.80 -1.95 14.89
C ILE A 150 8.16 -2.73 16.16
N THR A 151 7.22 -3.53 16.66
CA THR A 151 7.50 -4.48 17.74
C THR A 151 7.97 -5.79 17.11
N PRO A 152 9.16 -6.31 17.47
CA PRO A 152 9.61 -7.61 16.99
C PRO A 152 8.62 -8.71 17.37
N ASP A 153 8.43 -9.69 16.49
CA ASP A 153 7.67 -10.89 16.80
C ASP A 153 8.29 -11.58 18.04
N PRO A 154 7.52 -11.81 19.11
CA PRO A 154 7.99 -12.52 20.29
C PRO A 154 8.56 -13.91 19.99
N GLU A 155 8.05 -14.60 18.97
CA GLU A 155 8.44 -15.96 18.59
C GLU A 155 9.75 -15.96 17.77
N ALA A 156 10.02 -14.91 17.00
CA ALA A 156 11.25 -14.77 16.22
C ALA A 156 12.51 -14.54 17.08
N LYS A 157 12.37 -14.18 18.37
CA LYS A 157 13.50 -14.03 19.30
C LYS A 157 14.07 -15.35 19.83
N GLN A 158 13.42 -16.48 19.54
CA GLN A 158 13.82 -17.80 20.02
C GLN A 158 14.51 -18.67 18.97
N ALA A 159 14.64 -18.19 17.73
CA ALA A 159 15.31 -18.88 16.62
C ALA A 159 16.76 -18.43 16.43
#